data_AF-A0A959ACI6-F1
#
_entry.id   AF-A0A959ACI6-F1
#
_cell.length_a   1.000
_cell.length_b   1.000
_cell.length_c   1.000
_cell.angle_alpha   90.00
_cell.angle_beta   90.00
_cell.angle_gamma   90.00
#
_symmetry.space_group_name_H-M   'P 1'
#
loop_
_entity.id
_entity.type
_entity.pdbx_description
1 polymer ?
#
loop_
_entity_poly.entity_id
_entity_poly.type
_entity_poly.pdbx_seq_one_letter_code
_entity_poly.pdbx_strand_id
1 'polypeptide(L)'
;MKFLFTALVSVVLVIPVFAQTEISTDTTVYEFAETLPFPVFKNCVPTSTKTGWNRDSIKHCGEIQLLSLLSSNIRYPAAARDSGIQGTVVLSFVVEPSNGRVSSIGLMKDIGAGCGEEAIRVLSALDSLGLRWEPATKGGKAVRVRHTLPLKFKLQEIPPFEVNTSGDTIYTTLDKEPTFQFGIDSLINYLWYQLKYPSNWADSCKTGVFEMAVQISKTGDISVDNVLDFSNLGLDFQWEAMELVNSMQGMWEPAIYQGNKVNTTLPIRVVFKSDETGCEIANERFDNSMLLANEGSILLENGKTQEAIDKWTEALKMEPNNCELLYYRGTAQLNLSKIEEACQDYDQIKSLLGITWFEQLRIAICGY
;
A
#
# COMPACT_ATOMS: atom_id res chain seq x y z
N MET A 1 6.84 -99.16 -26.64
CA MET A 1 6.10 -97.88 -26.65
C MET A 1 6.56 -97.09 -25.43
N LYS A 2 7.23 -95.95 -25.66
CA LYS A 2 7.87 -95.05 -24.67
C LYS A 2 6.82 -94.32 -23.82
N PHE A 3 7.08 -94.09 -22.52
CA PHE A 3 6.67 -92.90 -21.73
C PHE A 3 7.50 -92.90 -20.43
N LEU A 4 8.62 -92.17 -20.36
CA LEU A 4 8.81 -90.77 -19.90
C LEU A 4 8.78 -90.60 -18.37
N PHE A 5 9.98 -90.61 -17.78
CA PHE A 5 10.31 -90.14 -16.44
C PHE A 5 10.03 -88.63 -16.30
N THR A 6 9.26 -88.23 -15.30
CA THR A 6 9.13 -86.83 -14.87
C THR A 6 10.21 -86.51 -13.83
N ALA A 7 11.16 -85.66 -14.21
CA ALA A 7 12.16 -85.08 -13.30
C ALA A 7 11.60 -83.79 -12.67
N LEU A 8 11.56 -83.73 -11.34
CA LEU A 8 11.22 -82.53 -10.57
C LEU A 8 12.47 -81.64 -10.47
N VAL A 9 12.49 -80.50 -11.17
CA VAL A 9 13.53 -79.48 -11.02
C VAL A 9 13.07 -78.49 -9.96
N SER A 10 13.76 -78.47 -8.81
CA SER A 10 13.58 -77.44 -7.80
C SER A 10 14.40 -76.20 -8.17
N VAL A 11 13.73 -75.11 -8.53
CA VAL A 11 14.36 -73.81 -8.80
C VAL A 11 14.47 -73.07 -7.47
N VAL A 12 15.70 -72.89 -6.98
CA VAL A 12 15.99 -72.01 -5.82
C VAL A 12 16.10 -70.58 -6.34
N LEU A 13 15.11 -69.74 -6.02
CA LEU A 13 15.09 -68.32 -6.36
C LEU A 13 15.94 -67.56 -5.33
N VAL A 14 17.13 -67.09 -5.73
CA VAL A 14 17.95 -66.19 -4.90
C VAL A 14 17.46 -64.76 -5.12
N ILE A 15 16.73 -64.20 -4.16
CA ILE A 15 16.30 -62.80 -4.18
C ILE A 15 17.45 -61.95 -3.63
N PRO A 16 18.01 -60.99 -4.39
CA PRO A 16 19.01 -60.08 -3.85
C PRO A 16 18.34 -59.14 -2.84
N VAL A 17 18.77 -59.21 -1.59
CA VAL A 17 18.41 -58.25 -0.55
C VAL A 17 19.14 -56.94 -0.86
N PHE A 18 18.44 -55.98 -1.46
CA PHE A 18 18.92 -54.61 -1.51
C PHE A 18 18.73 -54.00 -0.12
N ALA A 19 19.85 -53.75 0.58
CA ALA A 19 19.84 -52.96 1.81
C ALA A 19 19.39 -51.53 1.46
N GLN A 20 18.16 -51.17 1.85
CA GLN A 20 17.72 -49.78 1.85
C GLN A 20 18.53 -49.03 2.91
N THR A 21 19.34 -48.08 2.49
CA THR A 21 19.96 -47.11 3.38
C THR A 21 18.84 -46.17 3.86
N GLU A 22 18.39 -46.35 5.10
CA GLU A 22 17.52 -45.36 5.74
C GLU A 22 18.31 -44.07 5.92
N ILE A 23 18.04 -43.07 5.07
CA ILE A 23 18.48 -41.70 5.32
C ILE A 23 17.64 -41.21 6.50
N SER A 24 18.17 -41.39 7.71
CA SER A 24 17.67 -40.73 8.92
C SER A 24 17.80 -39.22 8.69
N THR A 25 16.69 -38.56 8.36
CA THR A 25 16.61 -37.11 8.36
C THR A 25 16.56 -36.67 9.81
N ASP A 26 17.68 -36.16 10.33
CA ASP A 26 17.72 -35.58 11.68
C ASP A 26 16.64 -34.50 11.77
N THR A 27 15.62 -34.72 12.59
CA THR A 27 14.49 -33.80 12.85
C THR A 27 14.72 -32.94 14.09
N THR A 28 15.85 -33.10 14.76
CA THR A 28 16.18 -32.39 15.99
C THR A 28 16.27 -30.88 15.75
N VAL A 29 15.51 -30.11 16.53
CA VAL A 29 15.63 -28.66 16.61
C VAL A 29 16.51 -28.32 17.81
N TYR A 30 17.68 -27.74 17.55
CA TYR A 30 18.63 -27.35 18.59
C TYR A 30 18.35 -25.93 19.09
N GLU A 31 18.52 -25.70 20.39
CA GLU A 31 18.47 -24.35 20.98
C GLU A 31 19.81 -23.60 20.82
N PHE A 32 20.92 -24.34 20.65
CA PHE A 32 22.27 -23.77 20.51
C PHE A 32 23.07 -24.50 19.42
N ALA A 33 23.78 -23.71 18.62
CA ALA A 33 24.70 -24.17 17.57
C ALA A 33 25.95 -23.27 17.52
N GLU A 34 27.01 -23.76 16.87
CA GLU A 34 28.28 -23.03 16.73
C GLU A 34 28.10 -21.76 15.90
N THR A 35 27.21 -21.82 14.90
CA THR A 35 26.88 -20.66 14.08
C THR A 35 25.37 -20.50 14.00
N LEU A 36 24.91 -19.24 14.01
CA LEU A 36 23.51 -18.88 13.92
C LEU A 36 23.10 -18.71 12.46
N PRO A 37 21.82 -18.97 12.12
CA PRO A 37 21.33 -18.74 10.78
C PRO A 37 21.24 -17.24 10.49
N PHE A 38 21.33 -16.85 9.23
CA PHE A 38 21.16 -15.45 8.80
C PHE A 38 20.51 -15.37 7.41
N PRO A 39 19.75 -14.30 7.11
CA PRO A 39 19.07 -14.17 5.83
C PRO A 39 20.08 -13.86 4.71
N VAL A 40 19.87 -14.42 3.52
CA VAL A 40 20.73 -14.22 2.36
C VAL A 40 19.95 -13.46 1.29
N PHE A 41 20.43 -12.25 0.98
CA PHE A 41 19.89 -11.43 -0.09
C PHE A 41 20.79 -11.45 -1.32
N LYS A 42 20.19 -11.38 -2.52
CA LYS A 42 20.92 -11.40 -3.80
C LYS A 42 21.96 -10.28 -3.91
N ASN A 43 21.71 -9.12 -3.31
CA ASN A 43 22.63 -7.98 -3.32
C ASN A 43 23.76 -8.07 -2.26
N CYS A 44 23.68 -9.04 -1.35
CA CYS A 44 24.64 -9.31 -0.27
C CYS A 44 25.61 -10.45 -0.58
N VAL A 45 25.49 -11.11 -1.74
CA VAL A 45 26.42 -12.19 -2.15
C VAL A 45 27.43 -11.70 -3.20
N PRO A 46 28.68 -12.19 -3.16
CA PRO A 46 29.68 -11.83 -4.15
C PRO A 46 29.28 -12.26 -5.56
N THR A 47 29.47 -11.37 -6.52
CA THR A 47 29.27 -11.59 -7.96
C THR A 47 30.60 -11.51 -8.68
N SER A 48 30.65 -11.84 -9.97
CA SER A 48 31.85 -11.63 -10.81
C SER A 48 32.37 -10.17 -10.78
N THR A 49 31.52 -9.22 -10.41
CA THR A 49 31.81 -7.77 -10.30
C THR A 49 32.02 -7.28 -8.85
N LYS A 50 31.78 -8.11 -7.84
CA LYS A 50 31.98 -7.78 -6.40
C LYS A 50 32.84 -8.87 -5.74
N THR A 51 34.16 -8.66 -5.70
CA THR A 51 35.12 -9.60 -5.08
C THR A 51 35.37 -9.23 -3.60
N GLY A 52 35.73 -10.21 -2.77
CA GLY A 52 36.24 -9.96 -1.40
C GLY A 52 35.25 -10.05 -0.23
N TRP A 53 34.02 -10.54 -0.44
CA TRP A 53 33.06 -10.76 0.64
C TRP A 53 33.32 -12.07 1.38
N ASN A 54 33.34 -12.03 2.71
CA ASN A 54 33.39 -13.21 3.57
C ASN A 54 32.03 -13.46 4.25
N ARG A 55 31.89 -14.59 4.97
CA ARG A 55 30.62 -14.99 5.61
C ARG A 55 30.08 -13.92 6.57
N ASP A 56 30.94 -13.26 7.32
CA ASP A 56 30.54 -12.23 8.28
C ASP A 56 30.03 -10.98 7.58
N SER A 57 30.66 -10.56 6.47
CA SER A 57 30.17 -9.44 5.65
C SER A 57 28.81 -9.75 5.00
N ILE A 58 28.63 -10.98 4.50
CA ILE A 58 27.34 -11.43 3.93
C ILE A 58 26.26 -11.42 5.00
N LYS A 59 26.55 -11.98 6.19
CA LYS A 59 25.66 -11.98 7.34
C LYS A 59 25.26 -10.56 7.72
N HIS A 60 26.24 -9.67 7.91
CA HIS A 60 25.98 -8.29 8.32
C HIS A 60 25.09 -7.55 7.32
N CYS A 61 25.37 -7.70 6.02
CA CYS A 61 24.52 -7.15 4.97
C CYS A 61 23.10 -7.73 5.02
N GLY A 62 22.98 -9.06 5.17
CA GLY A 62 21.69 -9.73 5.26
C GLY A 62 20.85 -9.24 6.44
N GLU A 63 21.45 -9.07 7.61
CA GLU A 63 20.80 -8.52 8.80
C GLU A 63 20.30 -7.08 8.56
N ILE A 64 21.11 -6.22 7.95
CA ILE A 64 20.70 -4.84 7.59
C ILE A 64 19.53 -4.84 6.60
N GLN A 65 19.61 -5.66 5.54
CA GLN A 65 18.57 -5.74 4.52
C GLN A 65 17.26 -6.28 5.10
N LEU A 66 17.34 -7.29 5.96
CA LEU A 66 16.18 -7.80 6.66
C LEU A 66 15.53 -6.71 7.52
N LEU A 67 16.30 -5.99 8.33
CA LEU A 67 15.77 -4.90 9.16
C LEU A 67 15.09 -3.82 8.33
N SER A 68 15.72 -3.38 7.23
CA SER A 68 15.16 -2.38 6.31
C SER A 68 13.85 -2.85 5.66
N LEU A 69 13.81 -4.11 5.23
CA LEU A 69 12.62 -4.69 4.61
C LEU A 69 11.47 -4.81 5.62
N LEU A 70 11.78 -5.24 6.85
CA LEU A 70 10.79 -5.35 7.92
C LEU A 70 10.25 -3.96 8.30
N SER A 71 11.11 -2.96 8.50
CA SER A 71 10.66 -1.60 8.87
C SER A 71 9.80 -0.94 7.80
N SER A 72 10.03 -1.24 6.52
CA SER A 72 9.29 -0.64 5.41
C SER A 72 7.93 -1.32 5.16
N ASN A 73 7.73 -2.53 5.67
CA ASN A 73 6.53 -3.35 5.38
C ASN A 73 5.66 -3.63 6.62
N ILE A 74 6.14 -3.32 7.81
CA ILE A 74 5.39 -3.47 9.05
C ILE A 74 4.30 -2.39 9.13
N ARG A 75 3.06 -2.81 9.28
CA ARG A 75 1.90 -1.92 9.40
C ARG A 75 1.53 -1.81 10.86
N TYR A 76 1.69 -0.62 11.44
CA TYR A 76 1.27 -0.39 12.83
C TYR A 76 -0.26 -0.55 12.93
N PRO A 77 -0.78 -1.54 13.69
CA PRO A 77 -2.22 -1.76 13.77
C PRO A 77 -2.93 -0.53 14.34
N ALA A 78 -4.08 -0.15 13.76
CA ALA A 78 -4.85 1.04 14.18
C ALA A 78 -5.16 1.02 15.69
N ALA A 79 -5.69 -0.10 16.21
CA ALA A 79 -5.96 -0.27 17.64
C ALA A 79 -4.74 -0.03 18.54
N ALA A 80 -3.54 -0.44 18.09
CA ALA A 80 -2.29 -0.21 18.80
C ALA A 80 -1.84 1.25 18.72
N ARG A 81 -2.08 1.94 17.59
CA ARG A 81 -1.83 3.38 17.43
C ARG A 81 -2.74 4.21 18.33
N ASP A 82 -4.04 3.94 18.30
CA ASP A 82 -5.06 4.68 19.04
C ASP A 82 -4.89 4.52 20.55
N SER A 83 -4.45 3.33 20.98
CA SER A 83 -4.21 3.02 22.40
C SER A 83 -2.80 3.37 22.87
N GLY A 84 -1.95 3.98 22.02
CA GLY A 84 -0.58 4.34 22.39
C GLY A 84 0.34 3.14 22.69
N ILE A 85 -0.02 1.92 22.26
CA ILE A 85 0.70 0.68 22.58
C ILE A 85 1.99 0.65 21.79
N GLN A 86 3.13 0.62 22.48
CA GLN A 86 4.47 0.52 21.90
C GLN A 86 5.26 -0.61 22.57
N GLY A 87 6.30 -1.10 21.89
CA GLY A 87 7.23 -2.04 22.50
C GLY A 87 7.90 -2.95 21.49
N THR A 88 8.37 -4.09 21.99
CA THR A 88 9.04 -5.10 21.15
C THR A 88 8.23 -6.38 21.16
N VAL A 89 7.77 -6.78 19.97
CA VAL A 89 7.27 -8.11 19.68
C VAL A 89 8.46 -9.02 19.42
N VAL A 90 8.47 -10.24 19.96
CA VAL A 90 9.56 -11.20 19.75
C VAL A 90 8.99 -12.44 19.09
N LEU A 91 9.45 -12.71 17.88
CA LEU A 91 9.13 -13.92 17.14
C LEU A 91 10.20 -14.99 17.39
N SER A 92 9.80 -16.25 17.29
CA SER A 92 10.67 -17.41 17.16
C SER A 92 10.35 -18.16 15.88
N PHE A 93 11.34 -18.79 15.26
CA PHE A 93 11.15 -19.64 14.10
C PHE A 93 12.31 -20.62 13.94
N VAL A 94 12.15 -21.60 13.05
CA VAL A 94 13.17 -22.59 12.72
C VAL A 94 13.63 -22.36 11.29
N VAL A 95 14.94 -22.43 11.05
CA VAL A 95 15.50 -22.42 9.69
C VAL A 95 15.77 -23.86 9.26
N GLU A 96 15.17 -24.26 8.14
CA GLU A 96 15.31 -25.59 7.57
C GLU A 96 16.67 -25.75 6.86
N PRO A 97 17.52 -26.72 7.25
CA PRO A 97 18.86 -26.86 6.68
C PRO A 97 18.87 -27.31 5.21
N SER A 98 17.78 -27.90 4.72
CA SER A 98 17.69 -28.41 3.35
C SER A 98 17.51 -27.33 2.29
N ASN A 99 16.90 -26.21 2.65
CA ASN A 99 16.49 -25.19 1.68
C ASN A 99 16.55 -23.76 2.22
N GLY A 100 16.91 -23.54 3.49
CA GLY A 100 16.96 -22.21 4.09
C GLY A 100 15.60 -21.55 4.31
N ARG A 101 14.50 -22.32 4.25
CA ARG A 101 13.16 -21.80 4.52
C ARG A 101 12.91 -21.64 6.00
N VAL A 102 12.01 -20.72 6.31
CA VAL A 102 11.53 -20.51 7.67
C VAL A 102 10.33 -21.43 7.92
N SER A 103 10.33 -22.12 9.05
CA SER A 103 9.23 -22.96 9.53
C SER A 103 8.93 -22.69 11.00
N SER A 104 7.84 -23.22 11.52
CA SER A 104 7.49 -23.19 12.95
C SER A 104 7.54 -21.77 13.56
N ILE A 105 7.02 -20.78 12.84
CA ILE A 105 6.92 -19.39 13.33
C ILE A 105 6.01 -19.38 14.55
N GLY A 106 6.50 -18.81 15.65
CA GLY A 106 5.80 -18.68 16.91
C GLY A 106 6.04 -17.32 17.56
N LEU A 107 5.09 -16.88 18.37
CA LEU A 107 5.13 -15.61 19.08
C LEU A 107 5.62 -15.83 20.51
N MET A 108 6.82 -15.34 20.84
CA MET A 108 7.39 -15.46 22.19
C MET A 108 6.95 -14.33 23.11
N LYS A 109 6.85 -13.12 22.56
CA LYS A 109 6.38 -11.94 23.28
C LYS A 109 5.49 -11.14 22.36
N ASP A 110 4.29 -10.85 22.84
CA ASP A 110 3.38 -9.93 22.19
C ASP A 110 3.24 -8.64 23.02
N ILE A 111 2.99 -7.54 22.33
CA ILE A 111 2.59 -6.26 22.94
C ILE A 111 1.07 -6.03 22.81
N GLY A 112 0.37 -6.89 22.08
CA GLY A 112 -1.08 -6.86 21.92
C GLY A 112 -1.57 -5.98 20.79
N ALA A 113 -2.90 -5.80 20.71
CA ALA A 113 -3.59 -4.93 19.76
C ALA A 113 -3.26 -5.19 18.27
N GLY A 114 -2.98 -6.44 17.89
CA GLY A 114 -2.71 -6.83 16.51
C GLY A 114 -1.21 -6.81 16.13
N CYS A 115 -0.32 -6.37 17.02
CA CYS A 115 1.10 -6.23 16.69
C CYS A 115 1.79 -7.59 16.51
N GLY A 116 1.39 -8.62 17.27
CA GLY A 116 1.88 -9.99 17.12
C GLY A 116 1.48 -10.60 15.77
N GLU A 117 0.22 -10.43 15.39
CA GLU A 117 -0.33 -10.91 14.13
C GLU A 117 0.36 -10.24 12.94
N GLU A 118 0.57 -8.93 13.01
CA GLU A 118 1.30 -8.19 11.98
C GLU A 118 2.75 -8.67 11.84
N ALA A 119 3.44 -8.87 12.97
CA ALA A 119 4.80 -9.38 12.98
C ALA A 119 4.89 -10.76 12.28
N ILE A 120 3.95 -11.66 12.58
CA ILE A 120 3.84 -12.98 11.93
C ILE A 120 3.55 -12.83 10.43
N ARG A 121 2.61 -11.95 10.05
CA ARG A 121 2.24 -11.69 8.65
C ARG A 121 3.46 -11.30 7.82
N VAL A 122 4.24 -10.32 8.31
CA VAL A 122 5.42 -9.83 7.59
C VAL A 122 6.47 -10.93 7.44
N LEU A 123 6.83 -11.64 8.52
CA LEU A 123 7.82 -12.72 8.45
C LEU A 123 7.38 -13.85 7.51
N SER A 124 6.09 -14.21 7.52
CA SER A 124 5.53 -15.23 6.63
C SER A 124 5.59 -14.80 5.16
N ALA A 125 5.27 -13.53 4.88
CA ALA A 125 5.35 -12.99 3.53
C ALA A 125 6.78 -13.04 2.95
N LEU A 126 7.81 -12.88 3.79
CA LEU A 126 9.21 -12.99 3.34
C LEU A 126 9.56 -14.38 2.82
N ASP A 127 9.06 -15.46 3.46
CA ASP A 127 9.28 -16.83 2.96
C ASP A 127 8.58 -17.03 1.60
N SER A 128 7.35 -16.52 1.46
CA SER A 128 6.57 -16.55 0.21
C SER A 128 7.23 -15.78 -0.93
N LEU A 129 7.91 -14.66 -0.64
CA LEU A 129 8.67 -13.87 -1.61
C LEU A 129 10.03 -14.49 -1.97
N GLY A 130 10.35 -15.67 -1.42
CA GLY A 130 11.55 -16.41 -1.79
C GLY A 130 12.80 -16.03 -1.01
N LEU A 131 12.69 -15.29 0.10
CA LEU A 131 13.84 -15.05 0.98
C LEU A 131 14.32 -16.39 1.56
N ARG A 132 15.63 -16.62 1.56
CA ARG A 132 16.26 -17.82 2.12
C ARG A 132 17.31 -17.45 3.15
N TRP A 133 17.52 -18.37 4.06
CA TRP A 133 18.46 -18.24 5.16
C TRP A 133 19.62 -19.21 4.97
N GLU A 134 20.82 -18.74 5.27
CA GLU A 134 21.95 -19.61 5.54
C GLU A 134 21.65 -20.37 6.85
N PRO A 135 21.74 -21.70 6.88
CA PRO A 135 21.42 -22.47 8.07
C PRO A 135 22.50 -22.37 9.15
N ALA A 136 22.10 -22.72 10.37
CA ALA A 136 23.03 -22.90 11.48
C ALA A 136 23.93 -24.12 11.27
N THR A 137 25.14 -24.09 11.82
CA THR A 137 26.07 -25.22 11.77
C THR A 137 26.40 -25.74 13.17
N LYS A 138 26.47 -27.06 13.31
CA LYS A 138 26.92 -27.76 14.52
C LYS A 138 27.74 -28.98 14.14
N GLY A 139 28.97 -29.10 14.65
CA GLY A 139 29.89 -30.16 14.26
C GLY A 139 30.15 -30.18 12.75
N GLY A 140 30.20 -28.99 12.12
CA GLY A 140 30.39 -28.84 10.67
C GLY A 140 29.19 -29.25 9.79
N LYS A 141 28.05 -29.63 10.37
CA LYS A 141 26.82 -29.99 9.62
C LYS A 141 25.74 -28.91 9.78
N ALA A 142 24.97 -28.68 8.72
CA ALA A 142 23.80 -27.82 8.78
C ALA A 142 22.71 -28.47 9.64
N VAL A 143 22.12 -27.72 10.58
CA VAL A 143 21.13 -28.22 11.54
C VAL A 143 19.98 -27.24 11.72
N ARG A 144 18.81 -27.75 12.16
CA ARG A 144 17.69 -26.88 12.56
C ARG A 144 18.02 -26.22 13.89
N VAL A 145 17.93 -24.89 13.92
CA VAL A 145 18.07 -24.11 15.14
C VAL A 145 16.87 -23.19 15.28
N ARG A 146 16.38 -23.06 16.52
CA ARG A 146 15.39 -22.05 16.86
C ARG A 146 16.07 -20.68 16.91
N HIS A 147 15.62 -19.76 16.06
CA HIS A 147 16.10 -18.40 16.01
C HIS A 147 15.02 -17.43 16.47
N THR A 148 15.43 -16.27 16.99
CA THR A 148 14.54 -15.25 17.53
C THR A 148 14.75 -13.91 16.85
N LEU A 149 13.65 -13.24 16.50
CA LEU A 149 13.68 -11.94 15.84
C LEU A 149 12.85 -10.92 16.64
N PRO A 150 13.51 -9.95 17.29
CA PRO A 150 12.82 -8.85 17.96
C PRO A 150 12.41 -7.77 16.94
N LEU A 151 11.12 -7.44 16.91
CA LEU A 151 10.52 -6.38 16.10
C LEU A 151 10.00 -5.26 16.99
N LYS A 152 10.55 -4.05 16.79
CA LYS A 152 10.20 -2.89 17.62
C LYS A 152 9.10 -2.06 16.95
N PHE A 153 7.96 -1.97 17.62
CA PHE A 153 6.88 -1.03 17.33
C PHE A 153 7.10 0.24 18.13
N LYS A 154 7.39 1.34 17.42
CA LYS A 154 7.52 2.67 18.00
C LYS A 154 6.56 3.58 17.24
N LEU A 155 5.66 4.26 17.95
CA LEU A 155 4.88 5.32 17.33
C LEU A 155 5.87 6.41 16.98
N GLN A 156 6.10 6.56 15.70
CA GLN A 156 6.67 7.78 15.18
C GLN A 156 5.55 8.82 15.33
N GLU A 157 5.78 9.83 16.17
CA GLU A 157 4.91 11.01 16.15
C GLU A 157 4.97 11.53 14.73
N ILE A 158 3.85 11.43 14.01
CA ILE A 158 3.71 12.16 12.76
C ILE A 158 3.76 13.62 13.19
N PRO A 159 4.78 14.40 12.78
CA PRO A 159 4.83 15.80 13.13
C PRO A 159 3.50 16.44 12.73
N PRO A 160 2.99 17.42 13.50
CA PRO A 160 1.71 18.08 13.22
C PRO A 160 1.78 18.98 11.97
N PHE A 161 2.87 18.87 11.21
CA PHE A 161 3.18 19.63 10.03
C PHE A 161 4.07 18.81 9.07
N GLU A 162 4.03 19.19 7.81
CA GLU A 162 4.93 18.76 6.75
C GLU A 162 5.74 19.96 6.26
N VAL A 163 6.89 19.70 5.64
CA VAL A 163 7.68 20.75 4.98
C VAL A 163 7.52 20.57 3.48
N ASN A 164 6.93 21.56 2.80
CA ASN A 164 6.73 21.50 1.36
C ASN A 164 8.06 21.66 0.59
N THR A 165 8.02 21.54 -0.73
CA THR A 165 9.22 21.65 -1.60
C THR A 165 9.88 23.03 -1.55
N SER A 166 9.13 24.08 -1.15
CA SER A 166 9.62 25.43 -0.95
C SER A 166 10.26 25.66 0.43
N GLY A 167 10.16 24.67 1.34
CA GLY A 167 10.67 24.77 2.71
C GLY A 167 9.68 25.37 3.70
N ASP A 168 8.44 25.64 3.29
CA ASP A 168 7.40 26.14 4.20
C ASP A 168 6.86 25.02 5.07
N THR A 169 6.57 25.36 6.33
CA THR A 169 5.92 24.46 7.29
C THR A 169 4.41 24.52 7.10
N ILE A 170 3.82 23.43 6.62
CA ILE A 170 2.39 23.27 6.38
C ILE A 170 1.80 22.41 7.49
N TYR A 171 0.95 22.98 8.32
CA TYR A 171 0.37 22.29 9.47
C TYR A 171 -0.81 21.42 9.03
N THR A 172 -0.84 20.18 9.49
CA THR A 172 -1.88 19.17 9.21
C THR A 172 -2.74 18.88 10.44
N THR A 173 -2.28 19.29 11.62
CA THR A 173 -3.05 19.27 12.86
C THR A 173 -3.34 20.71 13.27
N LEU A 174 -4.60 21.03 13.57
CA LEU A 174 -5.05 22.39 13.79
C LEU A 174 -5.96 22.47 15.03
N ASP A 175 -5.86 23.57 15.77
CA ASP A 175 -6.82 23.93 16.82
C ASP A 175 -8.08 24.56 16.21
N LYS A 176 -7.90 25.32 15.13
CA LYS A 176 -8.96 25.95 14.33
C LYS A 176 -8.63 25.81 12.85
N GLU A 177 -9.56 25.25 12.09
CA GLU A 177 -9.51 25.21 10.63
C GLU A 177 -9.48 26.62 10.02
N PRO A 178 -8.92 26.80 8.80
CA PRO A 178 -9.04 28.06 8.10
C PRO A 178 -10.51 28.35 7.80
N THR A 179 -10.93 29.61 7.90
CA THR A 179 -12.34 29.98 7.71
C THR A 179 -12.48 30.96 6.56
N PHE A 180 -13.37 30.62 5.62
CA PHE A 180 -13.80 31.55 4.59
C PHE A 180 -14.65 32.67 5.22
N GLN A 181 -14.51 33.91 4.74
CA GLN A 181 -15.05 35.14 5.36
C GLN A 181 -16.55 35.09 5.64
N PHE A 182 -17.30 34.26 4.91
CA PHE A 182 -18.75 34.10 5.05
C PHE A 182 -19.15 32.76 5.71
N GLY A 183 -18.20 32.06 6.33
CA GLY A 183 -18.37 30.69 6.80
C GLY A 183 -18.19 29.67 5.67
N ILE A 184 -17.90 28.42 6.05
CA ILE A 184 -17.59 27.36 5.08
C ILE A 184 -18.83 26.97 4.23
N ASP A 185 -20.04 27.07 4.79
CA ASP A 185 -21.28 26.83 4.03
C ASP A 185 -21.45 27.81 2.86
N SER A 186 -20.95 29.04 3.02
CA SER A 186 -20.99 30.06 1.98
C SER A 186 -19.93 29.86 0.90
N LEU A 187 -18.87 29.08 1.16
CA LEU A 187 -17.86 28.75 0.16
C LEU A 187 -18.50 27.98 -1.01
N ILE A 188 -19.35 26.98 -0.72
CA ILE A 188 -20.04 26.19 -1.75
C ILE A 188 -20.90 27.10 -2.63
N ASN A 189 -21.66 28.01 -2.02
CA ASN A 189 -22.46 28.98 -2.77
C ASN A 189 -21.59 29.93 -3.60
N TYR A 190 -20.47 30.41 -3.05
CA TYR A 190 -19.54 31.26 -3.77
C TYR A 190 -18.99 30.54 -5.01
N LEU A 191 -18.52 29.30 -4.84
CA LEU A 191 -18.03 28.47 -5.94
C LEU A 191 -19.12 28.28 -6.99
N TRP A 192 -20.34 27.91 -6.58
CA TRP A 192 -21.47 27.70 -7.50
C TRP A 192 -21.83 28.96 -8.32
N TYR A 193 -21.91 30.13 -7.69
CA TYR A 193 -22.35 31.35 -8.36
C TYR A 193 -21.26 32.08 -9.15
N GLN A 194 -19.99 31.88 -8.78
CA GLN A 194 -18.87 32.54 -9.47
C GLN A 194 -18.23 31.66 -10.54
N LEU A 195 -18.43 30.33 -10.48
CA LEU A 195 -17.93 29.42 -11.50
C LEU A 195 -18.57 29.73 -12.84
N LYS A 196 -17.74 29.91 -13.87
CA LYS A 196 -18.24 30.00 -15.25
C LYS A 196 -18.00 28.67 -15.94
N TYR A 197 -18.94 28.27 -16.79
CA TYR A 197 -18.68 27.16 -17.68
C TYR A 197 -17.93 27.70 -18.92
N PRO A 198 -16.80 27.10 -19.35
CA PRO A 198 -16.05 27.58 -20.51
C PRO A 198 -16.91 27.68 -21.78
N SER A 199 -17.02 28.87 -22.37
CA SER A 199 -17.97 29.16 -23.46
C SER A 199 -17.77 28.30 -24.70
N ASN A 200 -16.52 27.90 -25.00
CA ASN A 200 -16.19 27.03 -26.14
C ASN A 200 -16.74 25.60 -25.97
N TRP A 201 -17.22 25.26 -24.78
CA TRP A 201 -17.69 23.94 -24.40
C TRP A 201 -19.13 23.96 -23.90
N ALA A 202 -19.86 25.09 -24.01
CA ALA A 202 -21.18 25.24 -23.37
C ALA A 202 -22.15 24.11 -23.73
N ASP A 203 -22.17 23.70 -25.00
CA ASP A 203 -23.00 22.63 -25.56
C ASP A 203 -22.40 21.21 -25.42
N SER A 204 -21.22 21.07 -24.80
CA SER A 204 -20.54 19.78 -24.66
C SER A 204 -21.17 18.87 -23.61
N CYS A 205 -21.97 19.42 -22.70
CA CYS A 205 -22.52 18.75 -21.52
C CYS A 205 -21.48 17.97 -20.70
N LYS A 206 -20.21 18.39 -20.72
CA LYS A 206 -19.18 17.78 -19.88
C LYS A 206 -19.48 18.07 -18.41
N THR A 207 -19.30 17.06 -17.60
CA THR A 207 -19.45 17.13 -16.15
C THR A 207 -18.20 16.59 -15.49
N GLY A 208 -17.82 17.14 -14.34
CA GLY A 208 -16.63 16.66 -13.67
C GLY A 208 -16.21 17.49 -12.48
N VAL A 209 -15.18 16.99 -11.81
CA VAL A 209 -14.63 17.61 -10.60
C VAL A 209 -13.14 17.89 -10.78
N PHE A 210 -12.77 19.12 -10.46
CA PHE A 210 -11.39 19.46 -10.13
C PHE A 210 -11.22 19.46 -8.62
N GLU A 211 -10.23 18.72 -8.13
CA GLU A 211 -9.79 18.84 -6.74
C GLU A 211 -8.50 19.65 -6.69
N MET A 212 -8.50 20.69 -5.87
CA MET A 212 -7.42 21.66 -5.77
C MET A 212 -6.87 21.68 -4.35
N ALA A 213 -5.58 21.44 -4.20
CA ALA A 213 -4.88 21.64 -2.94
C ALA A 213 -4.54 23.13 -2.80
N VAL A 214 -5.30 23.85 -1.97
CA VAL A 214 -5.13 25.29 -1.78
C VAL A 214 -4.37 25.55 -0.50
N GLN A 215 -3.12 26.02 -0.61
CA GLN A 215 -2.35 26.50 0.53
C GLN A 215 -2.91 27.84 1.00
N ILE A 216 -3.23 27.92 2.28
CA ILE A 216 -3.67 29.14 2.96
C ILE A 216 -2.55 29.52 3.92
N SER A 217 -1.95 30.68 3.68
CA SER A 217 -0.85 31.18 4.50
C SER A 217 -1.33 31.69 5.86
N LYS A 218 -0.38 31.88 6.78
CA LYS A 218 -0.62 32.57 8.07
C LYS A 218 -1.12 34.02 7.93
N THR A 219 -1.05 34.62 6.75
CA THR A 219 -1.61 35.96 6.45
C THR A 219 -2.99 35.90 5.81
N GLY A 220 -3.44 34.72 5.36
CA GLY A 220 -4.73 34.51 4.69
C GLY A 220 -4.60 34.60 3.17
N ASP A 221 -3.38 34.71 2.65
CA ASP A 221 -3.11 34.64 1.23
C ASP A 221 -3.20 33.19 0.75
N ILE A 222 -3.74 32.98 -0.45
CA ILE A 222 -3.92 31.64 -1.01
C ILE A 222 -3.00 31.40 -2.20
N SER A 223 -2.57 30.16 -2.35
CA SER A 223 -1.92 29.64 -3.55
C SER A 223 -2.45 28.24 -3.86
N VAL A 224 -2.50 27.90 -5.15
CA VAL A 224 -2.90 26.57 -5.59
C VAL A 224 -1.63 25.74 -5.80
N ASP A 225 -1.42 24.74 -4.95
CA ASP A 225 -0.23 23.89 -4.98
C ASP A 225 -0.35 22.79 -6.03
N ASN A 226 -1.53 22.19 -6.12
CA ASN A 226 -1.81 21.10 -7.04
C ASN A 226 -3.27 21.14 -7.51
N VAL A 227 -3.50 20.71 -8.74
CA VAL A 227 -4.82 20.60 -9.35
C VAL A 227 -4.94 19.22 -9.98
N LEU A 228 -5.96 18.48 -9.55
CA LEU A 228 -6.27 17.15 -10.06
C LEU A 228 -7.55 17.20 -10.88
N ASP A 229 -7.42 16.95 -12.18
CA ASP A 229 -8.55 16.77 -13.09
C ASP A 229 -8.94 15.29 -13.13
N PHE A 230 -9.83 14.88 -12.23
CA PHE A 230 -10.26 13.48 -12.17
C PHE A 230 -11.19 13.08 -13.33
N SER A 231 -11.76 14.06 -14.03
CA SER A 231 -12.76 13.86 -15.07
C SER A 231 -12.20 14.08 -16.48
N ASN A 232 -10.91 14.44 -16.59
CA ASN A 232 -10.24 14.75 -17.85
C ASN A 232 -11.00 15.79 -18.68
N LEU A 233 -11.48 16.85 -18.01
CA LEU A 233 -12.21 17.94 -18.64
C LEU A 233 -11.29 18.78 -19.54
N GLY A 234 -10.03 18.96 -19.15
CA GLY A 234 -8.99 19.64 -19.91
C GLY A 234 -8.68 21.06 -19.43
N LEU A 235 -7.73 21.69 -20.14
CA LEU A 235 -7.07 22.93 -19.70
C LEU A 235 -8.00 24.14 -19.57
N ASP A 236 -9.01 24.27 -20.43
CA ASP A 236 -9.94 25.40 -20.35
C ASP A 236 -10.75 25.37 -19.03
N PHE A 237 -11.16 24.18 -18.60
CA PHE A 237 -11.85 23.99 -17.33
C PHE A 237 -10.89 24.15 -16.15
N GLN A 238 -9.67 23.63 -16.27
CA GLN A 238 -8.63 23.80 -15.25
C GLN A 238 -8.33 25.29 -15.01
N TRP A 239 -8.19 26.07 -16.09
CA TRP A 239 -7.94 27.50 -16.02
C TRP A 239 -9.05 28.23 -15.28
N GLU A 240 -10.30 27.95 -15.62
CA GLU A 240 -11.46 28.53 -14.96
C GLU A 240 -11.56 28.16 -13.48
N ALA A 241 -11.28 26.90 -13.11
CA ALA A 241 -11.20 26.49 -11.71
C ALA A 241 -10.12 27.26 -10.94
N MET A 242 -8.95 27.47 -11.57
CA MET A 242 -7.87 28.28 -11.00
C MET A 242 -8.25 29.76 -10.87
N GLU A 243 -8.89 30.36 -11.87
CA GLU A 243 -9.38 31.74 -11.78
C GLU A 243 -10.41 31.91 -10.66
N LEU A 244 -11.37 30.98 -10.56
CA LEU A 244 -12.34 30.95 -9.49
C LEU A 244 -11.67 30.88 -8.11
N VAL A 245 -10.73 29.96 -7.91
CA VAL A 245 -10.03 29.86 -6.62
C VAL A 245 -9.21 31.12 -6.33
N ASN A 246 -8.49 31.66 -7.31
CA ASN A 246 -7.71 32.88 -7.15
C ASN A 246 -8.59 34.11 -6.86
N SER A 247 -9.84 34.14 -7.32
CA SER A 247 -10.79 35.20 -7.00
C SER A 247 -11.13 35.27 -5.50
N MET A 248 -10.83 34.21 -4.74
CA MET A 248 -11.00 34.14 -3.29
C MET A 248 -9.88 34.80 -2.47
N GLN A 249 -8.91 35.44 -3.13
CA GLN A 249 -7.84 36.16 -2.45
C GLN A 249 -8.40 37.18 -1.44
N GLY A 250 -7.88 37.16 -0.22
CA GLY A 250 -8.30 38.08 0.85
C GLY A 250 -9.63 37.72 1.53
N MET A 251 -10.26 36.61 1.16
CA MET A 251 -11.48 36.10 1.81
C MET A 251 -11.22 34.97 2.83
N TRP A 252 -9.96 34.72 3.19
CA TRP A 252 -9.58 33.63 4.08
C TRP A 252 -9.01 34.15 5.40
N GLU A 253 -9.57 33.64 6.50
CA GLU A 253 -8.91 33.68 7.79
C GLU A 253 -8.01 32.45 7.95
N PRO A 254 -6.74 32.63 8.37
CA PRO A 254 -5.80 31.52 8.56
C PRO A 254 -6.23 30.52 9.62
N ALA A 255 -5.71 29.30 9.47
CA ALA A 255 -5.79 28.27 10.48
C ALA A 255 -4.97 28.62 11.73
N ILE A 256 -5.34 28.02 12.87
CA ILE A 256 -4.67 28.21 14.16
C ILE A 256 -4.11 26.88 14.63
N TYR A 257 -2.84 26.87 15.05
CA TYR A 257 -2.21 25.77 15.77
C TYR A 257 -1.41 26.31 16.96
N GLN A 258 -1.64 25.74 18.13
CA GLN A 258 -1.11 26.21 19.42
C GLN A 258 -1.32 27.71 19.63
N GLY A 259 -2.50 28.20 19.26
CA GLY A 259 -2.86 29.63 19.35
C GLY A 259 -2.19 30.55 18.33
N ASN A 260 -1.34 30.04 17.43
CA ASN A 260 -0.66 30.83 16.39
C ASN A 260 -1.30 30.63 15.02
N LYS A 261 -1.33 31.69 14.21
CA LYS A 261 -1.71 31.58 12.79
C LYS A 261 -0.64 30.80 12.04
N VAL A 262 -1.04 29.78 11.30
CA VAL A 262 -0.14 28.87 10.59
C VAL A 262 -0.53 28.72 9.12
N ASN A 263 0.43 28.26 8.32
CA ASN A 263 0.14 27.83 6.96
C ASN A 263 -0.52 26.44 7.02
N THR A 264 -1.52 26.21 6.19
CA THR A 264 -2.18 24.90 6.03
C THR A 264 -2.58 24.72 4.57
N THR A 265 -3.05 23.53 4.22
CA THR A 265 -3.61 23.22 2.91
C THR A 265 -5.05 22.75 3.07
N LEU A 266 -5.95 23.31 2.27
CA LEU A 266 -7.37 22.94 2.23
C LEU A 266 -7.71 22.38 0.84
N PRO A 267 -8.30 21.18 0.74
CA PRO A 267 -8.82 20.70 -0.54
C PRO A 267 -10.10 21.45 -0.92
N ILE A 268 -10.13 22.04 -2.11
CA ILE A 268 -11.31 22.68 -2.69
C ILE A 268 -11.73 21.89 -3.93
N ARG A 269 -12.99 21.44 -3.95
CA ARG A 269 -13.57 20.71 -5.08
C ARG A 269 -14.45 21.66 -5.91
N VAL A 270 -14.09 21.85 -7.17
CA VAL A 270 -14.84 22.66 -8.15
C VAL A 270 -15.59 21.71 -9.08
N VAL A 271 -16.91 21.81 -9.11
CA VAL A 271 -17.79 20.91 -9.88
C VAL A 271 -18.31 21.64 -11.11
N PHE A 272 -17.98 21.14 -12.30
CA PHE A 272 -18.51 21.65 -13.55
C PHE A 272 -19.76 20.88 -13.97
N LYS A 273 -20.83 21.62 -14.23
CA LYS A 273 -22.06 21.16 -14.87
C LYS A 273 -22.54 22.25 -15.81
N SER A 274 -22.92 21.89 -17.04
CA SER A 274 -23.48 22.87 -17.98
C SER A 274 -24.96 23.09 -17.67
N ASP A 275 -25.40 24.35 -17.69
CA ASP A 275 -26.79 24.78 -17.56
C ASP A 275 -27.49 24.96 -18.92
N GLU A 276 -26.77 24.69 -20.02
CA GLU A 276 -27.34 24.70 -21.37
C GLU A 276 -28.46 23.66 -21.52
N THR A 277 -29.48 24.03 -22.31
CA THR A 277 -30.64 23.17 -22.55
C THR A 277 -30.20 21.84 -23.18
N GLY A 278 -30.60 20.71 -22.58
CA GLY A 278 -30.26 19.37 -23.04
C GLY A 278 -29.14 18.68 -22.25
N CYS A 279 -28.47 19.40 -21.33
CA CYS A 279 -27.44 18.81 -20.46
C CYS A 279 -27.99 18.20 -19.17
N GLU A 280 -29.30 18.26 -18.92
CA GLU A 280 -29.93 17.79 -17.67
C GLU A 280 -29.69 16.30 -17.42
N ILE A 281 -29.73 15.47 -18.49
CA ILE A 281 -29.49 14.03 -18.39
C ILE A 281 -28.02 13.74 -18.02
N ALA A 282 -27.08 14.49 -18.58
CA ALA A 282 -25.66 14.33 -18.26
C ALA A 282 -25.38 14.76 -16.81
N ASN A 283 -26.00 15.86 -16.37
CA ASN A 283 -25.93 16.35 -15.00
C ASN A 283 -26.52 15.34 -14.00
N GLU A 284 -27.70 14.79 -14.28
CA GLU A 284 -28.35 13.78 -13.43
C GLU A 284 -27.52 12.49 -13.35
N ARG A 285 -26.97 12.04 -14.48
CA ARG A 285 -26.07 10.88 -14.53
C ARG A 285 -24.84 11.10 -13.64
N PHE A 286 -24.23 12.28 -13.75
CA PHE A 286 -23.08 12.65 -12.94
C PHE A 286 -23.43 12.72 -11.44
N ASP A 287 -24.52 13.40 -11.08
CA ASP A 287 -24.96 13.53 -9.68
C ASP A 287 -25.26 12.16 -9.04
N ASN A 288 -25.90 11.25 -9.78
CA ASN A 288 -26.14 9.88 -9.33
C ASN A 288 -24.84 9.09 -9.14
N SER A 289 -23.85 9.26 -10.04
CA SER A 289 -22.54 8.62 -9.89
C SER A 289 -21.81 9.10 -8.64
N MET A 290 -21.92 10.38 -8.31
CA MET A 290 -21.29 10.98 -7.11
C MET A 290 -21.96 10.53 -5.83
N LEU A 291 -23.28 10.34 -5.83
CA LEU A 291 -24.00 9.78 -4.68
C LEU A 291 -23.51 8.36 -4.37
N LEU A 292 -23.43 7.50 -5.39
CA LEU A 292 -22.88 6.15 -5.26
C LEU A 292 -21.42 6.16 -4.80
N ALA A 293 -20.62 7.11 -5.30
CA ALA A 293 -19.24 7.27 -4.89
C ALA A 293 -19.10 7.58 -3.40
N ASN A 294 -19.93 8.49 -2.89
CA ASN A 294 -19.98 8.85 -1.48
C ASN A 294 -20.46 7.68 -0.61
N GLU A 295 -21.49 6.94 -1.04
CA GLU A 295 -21.89 5.69 -0.37
C GLU A 295 -20.74 4.69 -0.29
N GLY A 296 -19.97 4.53 -1.38
CA GLY A 296 -18.78 3.69 -1.42
C GLY A 296 -17.73 4.09 -0.39
N SER A 297 -17.43 5.39 -0.28
CA SER A 297 -16.48 5.92 0.71
C SER A 297 -16.93 5.63 2.15
N ILE A 298 -18.20 5.88 2.46
CA ILE A 298 -18.78 5.59 3.78
C ILE A 298 -18.71 4.09 4.10
N LEU A 299 -18.95 3.22 3.12
CA LEU A 299 -18.83 1.77 3.30
C LEU A 299 -17.39 1.34 3.58
N LEU A 300 -16.41 1.95 2.89
CA LEU A 300 -15.00 1.68 3.13
C LEU A 300 -14.57 2.08 4.55
N GLU A 301 -15.00 3.26 5.01
CA GLU A 301 -14.74 3.74 6.38
C GLU A 301 -15.32 2.78 7.45
N ASN A 302 -16.46 2.17 7.14
CA ASN A 302 -17.09 1.15 7.98
C ASN A 302 -16.46 -0.26 7.82
N GLY A 303 -15.34 -0.39 7.11
CA GLY A 303 -14.62 -1.65 6.89
C GLY A 303 -15.28 -2.59 5.88
N LYS A 304 -16.33 -2.15 5.17
CA LYS A 304 -17.08 -2.94 4.19
C LYS A 304 -16.49 -2.78 2.79
N THR A 305 -15.23 -3.15 2.64
CA THR A 305 -14.43 -2.88 1.44
C THR A 305 -15.06 -3.45 0.15
N GLN A 306 -15.68 -4.64 0.20
CA GLN A 306 -16.31 -5.21 -0.99
C GLN A 306 -17.58 -4.46 -1.41
N GLU A 307 -18.42 -4.07 -0.45
CA GLU A 307 -19.62 -3.27 -0.72
C GLU A 307 -19.24 -1.90 -1.32
N ALA A 308 -18.13 -1.31 -0.85
CA ALA A 308 -17.57 -0.07 -1.41
C ALA A 308 -17.14 -0.25 -2.88
N ILE A 309 -16.41 -1.33 -3.19
CA ILE A 309 -16.00 -1.68 -4.57
C ILE A 309 -17.23 -1.83 -5.48
N ASP A 310 -18.30 -2.45 -4.98
CA ASP A 310 -19.52 -2.67 -5.76
C ASP A 310 -20.19 -1.33 -6.09
N LYS A 311 -20.24 -0.38 -5.14
CA LYS A 311 -20.78 0.97 -5.34
C LYS A 311 -19.96 1.78 -6.35
N TRP A 312 -18.63 1.79 -6.24
CA TRP A 312 -17.79 2.46 -7.24
C TRP A 312 -17.88 1.80 -8.61
N THR A 313 -18.07 0.47 -8.67
CA THR A 313 -18.30 -0.23 -9.92
C THR A 313 -19.62 0.18 -10.58
N GLU A 314 -20.67 0.42 -9.78
CA GLU A 314 -21.93 0.95 -10.28
C GLU A 314 -21.78 2.39 -10.78
N ALA A 315 -21.09 3.25 -10.02
CA ALA A 315 -20.82 4.63 -10.42
C ALA A 315 -19.99 4.71 -11.73
N LEU A 316 -19.00 3.83 -11.90
CA LEU A 316 -18.18 3.74 -13.12
C LEU A 316 -18.96 3.27 -14.35
N LYS A 317 -20.15 2.67 -14.23
CA LYS A 317 -21.01 2.42 -15.39
C LYS A 317 -21.59 3.71 -15.96
N MET A 318 -21.77 4.71 -15.10
CA MET A 318 -22.31 6.02 -15.46
C MET A 318 -21.19 6.96 -15.94
N GLU A 319 -20.06 6.95 -15.23
CA GLU A 319 -18.89 7.80 -15.50
C GLU A 319 -17.62 6.93 -15.68
N PRO A 320 -17.49 6.20 -16.79
CA PRO A 320 -16.43 5.18 -16.98
C PRO A 320 -15.01 5.74 -17.04
N ASN A 321 -14.86 7.04 -17.28
CA ASN A 321 -13.57 7.71 -17.36
C ASN A 321 -13.24 8.53 -16.10
N ASN A 322 -14.02 8.38 -15.03
CA ASN A 322 -13.75 9.08 -13.79
C ASN A 322 -12.56 8.41 -13.07
N CYS A 323 -11.43 9.11 -13.06
CA CYS A 323 -10.16 8.62 -12.51
C CYS A 323 -10.17 8.54 -10.99
N GLU A 324 -10.95 9.37 -10.30
CA GLU A 324 -11.13 9.30 -8.84
C GLU A 324 -11.78 7.97 -8.44
N LEU A 325 -12.86 7.59 -9.14
CA LEU A 325 -13.56 6.33 -8.89
C LEU A 325 -12.71 5.11 -9.21
N LEU A 326 -11.95 5.14 -10.33
CA LEU A 326 -10.98 4.11 -10.67
C LEU A 326 -9.90 4.00 -9.57
N TYR A 327 -9.40 5.13 -9.07
CA TYR A 327 -8.38 5.15 -8.03
C TYR A 327 -8.89 4.56 -6.71
N TYR A 328 -10.09 4.97 -6.27
CA TYR A 328 -10.70 4.45 -5.05
C TYR A 328 -11.01 2.97 -5.15
N ARG A 329 -11.58 2.52 -6.27
CA ARG A 329 -11.86 1.10 -6.50
C ARG A 329 -10.58 0.28 -6.56
N GLY A 330 -9.58 0.71 -7.32
CA GLY A 330 -8.28 0.05 -7.40
C GLY A 330 -7.59 -0.06 -6.05
N THR A 331 -7.60 1.02 -5.26
CA THR A 331 -7.03 1.02 -3.90
C THR A 331 -7.75 0.04 -2.98
N ALA A 332 -9.09 0.01 -3.03
CA ALA A 332 -9.87 -0.93 -2.24
C ALA A 332 -9.69 -2.38 -2.67
N GLN A 333 -9.52 -2.65 -3.96
CA GLN A 333 -9.20 -3.99 -4.48
C GLN A 333 -7.86 -4.51 -3.93
N LEU A 334 -6.85 -3.64 -3.80
CA LEU A 334 -5.57 -4.01 -3.17
C LEU A 334 -5.72 -4.41 -1.71
N ASN A 335 -6.61 -3.75 -0.97
CA ASN A 335 -6.90 -4.12 0.42
C ASN A 335 -7.49 -5.54 0.50
N LEU A 336 -8.09 -6.05 -0.58
CA LEU A 336 -8.57 -7.42 -0.71
C LEU A 336 -7.59 -8.35 -1.44
N SER A 337 -6.34 -7.93 -1.67
CA SER A 337 -5.33 -8.67 -2.44
C SER A 337 -5.72 -8.99 -3.89
N LYS A 338 -6.67 -8.24 -4.46
CA LYS A 338 -7.11 -8.32 -5.87
C LYS A 338 -6.20 -7.47 -6.75
N ILE A 339 -4.96 -7.92 -6.92
CA ILE A 339 -3.88 -7.12 -7.55
C ILE A 339 -4.16 -6.91 -9.04
N GLU A 340 -4.63 -7.94 -9.75
CA GLU A 340 -4.88 -7.85 -11.20
C GLU A 340 -5.99 -6.84 -11.51
N GLU A 341 -7.08 -6.85 -10.77
CA GLU A 341 -8.18 -5.90 -10.93
C GLU A 341 -7.75 -4.47 -10.59
N ALA A 342 -6.97 -4.29 -9.52
CA ALA A 342 -6.43 -2.98 -9.17
C ALA A 342 -5.51 -2.42 -10.26
N CYS A 343 -4.70 -3.29 -10.87
CA CYS A 343 -3.84 -2.91 -11.97
C CYS A 343 -4.61 -2.50 -13.23
N GLN A 344 -5.75 -3.14 -13.51
CA GLN A 344 -6.64 -2.71 -14.61
C GLN A 344 -7.14 -1.28 -14.40
N ASP A 345 -7.56 -0.94 -13.18
CA ASP A 345 -8.01 0.41 -12.85
C ASP A 345 -6.88 1.43 -13.01
N TYR A 346 -5.69 1.14 -12.49
CA TYR A 346 -4.54 2.03 -12.63
C TYR A 346 -4.04 2.18 -14.06
N ASP A 347 -4.04 1.12 -14.86
CA ASP A 347 -3.70 1.17 -16.28
C ASP A 347 -4.71 2.03 -17.06
N GLN A 348 -5.99 1.98 -16.68
CA GLN A 348 -7.02 2.85 -17.26
C GLN A 348 -6.78 4.32 -16.89
N ILE A 349 -6.47 4.64 -15.62
CA ILE A 349 -6.12 6.00 -15.20
C ILE A 349 -4.92 6.52 -16.01
N LYS A 350 -3.90 5.66 -16.22
CA LYS A 350 -2.71 6.03 -17.02
C LYS A 350 -3.08 6.39 -18.45
N SER A 351 -3.94 5.58 -19.06
CA SER A 351 -4.42 5.84 -20.42
C SER A 351 -5.24 7.13 -20.52
N LEU A 352 -5.95 7.52 -19.47
CA LEU A 352 -6.82 8.69 -19.46
C LEU A 352 -6.05 9.99 -19.20
N LEU A 353 -5.21 10.01 -18.17
CA LEU A 353 -4.55 11.23 -17.71
C LEU A 353 -3.16 11.44 -18.31
N GLY A 354 -2.47 10.36 -18.72
CA GLY A 354 -1.10 10.45 -19.23
C GLY A 354 -0.06 10.97 -18.22
N ILE A 355 -0.42 11.11 -16.94
CA ILE A 355 0.43 11.65 -15.86
C ILE A 355 1.04 10.57 -14.97
N THR A 356 2.12 10.93 -14.26
CA THR A 356 3.04 10.00 -13.60
C THR A 356 2.97 9.97 -12.08
N TRP A 357 2.15 10.80 -11.42
CA TRP A 357 2.19 10.92 -9.95
C TRP A 357 1.83 9.62 -9.22
N PHE A 358 1.01 8.76 -9.83
CA PHE A 358 0.68 7.42 -9.32
C PHE A 358 1.47 6.30 -10.03
N GLU A 359 2.37 6.60 -10.98
CA GLU A 359 3.11 5.57 -11.72
C GLU A 359 4.08 4.80 -10.82
N GLN A 360 4.67 5.44 -9.82
CA GLN A 360 5.51 4.73 -8.85
C GLN A 360 4.70 3.69 -8.07
N LEU A 361 3.47 4.05 -7.70
CA LEU A 361 2.53 3.15 -7.04
C LEU A 361 2.13 2.02 -7.98
N ARG A 362 1.77 2.34 -9.23
CA ARG A 362 1.42 1.35 -10.26
C ARG A 362 2.56 0.37 -10.53
N ILE A 363 3.80 0.84 -10.72
CA ILE A 363 4.98 -0.01 -10.92
C ILE A 363 5.24 -0.89 -9.71
N ALA A 364 5.14 -0.34 -8.50
CA ALA A 364 5.36 -1.09 -7.27
C ALA A 364 4.35 -2.23 -7.07
N ILE A 365 3.14 -2.06 -7.59
CA ILE A 365 2.02 -2.98 -7.37
C ILE A 365 1.84 -3.95 -8.52
N CYS A 366 1.93 -3.45 -9.75
CA CYS A 366 1.67 -4.18 -10.99
C CYS A 366 2.94 -4.75 -11.62
N GLY A 367 4.11 -4.20 -11.27
CA GLY A 367 5.41 -4.66 -11.78
C GLY A 367 5.78 -4.11 -13.16
N TYR A 368 5.02 -3.16 -13.71
CA TYR A 368 5.26 -2.51 -15.01
C TYR A 368 4.68 -1.09 -15.05
#